data_AF-A0A950ZRF8-F1
#
_entry.id   AF-A0A950ZRF8-F1
#
_cell.length_a   1.000
_cell.length_b   1.000
_cell.length_c   1.000
_cell.angle_alpha   90.00
_cell.angle_beta   90.00
_cell.angle_gamma   90.00
#
_symmetry.space_group_name_H-M   'P 1'
#
loop_
_entity.id
_entity.type
_entity.pdbx_description
1 polymer ?
#
loop_
_entity_poly.entity_id
_entity_poly.type
_entity_poly.pdbx_seq_one_letter_code
_entity_poly.pdbx_strand_id
1 'polypeptide(L)'
;MALKARVHEGLIHELDPEQLQDDVSYMSAARKAVEQAAEERLADGDGALSRQERLRLASEIADEILGLGPLEPLLRDPTVTEVMVNKWDEIYFERDGVLHRSPTAFRDDAHVLNIIDKILRPVSRRLDDSSPMVDARLPDGSRVNA
;
A
#
# COMPACT_ATOMS: atom_id res chain seq x y z
N MET A 1 -1.60 -9.75 -15.60
CA MET A 1 -2.09 -8.49 -15.00
C MET A 1 -3.46 -8.64 -14.33
N ALA A 2 -4.49 -9.20 -14.98
CA ALA A 2 -5.82 -9.39 -14.33
C ALA A 2 -5.82 -10.36 -13.14
N LEU A 3 -5.03 -11.43 -13.18
CA LEU A 3 -4.98 -12.43 -12.10
C LEU A 3 -4.36 -11.86 -10.80
N LYS A 4 -3.26 -11.10 -10.91
CA LYS A 4 -2.62 -10.42 -9.76
C LYS A 4 -3.62 -9.50 -9.06
N ALA A 5 -4.30 -8.65 -9.83
CA ALA A 5 -5.29 -7.70 -9.31
C ALA A 5 -6.44 -8.43 -8.58
N ARG A 6 -6.94 -9.54 -9.13
CA ARG A 6 -8.02 -10.33 -8.52
C ARG A 6 -7.60 -11.05 -7.23
N VAL A 7 -6.38 -11.58 -7.18
CA VAL A 7 -5.83 -12.19 -5.96
C VAL A 7 -5.60 -11.14 -4.88
N HIS A 8 -5.04 -10.00 -5.27
CA HIS A 8 -4.84 -8.85 -4.39
C HIS A 8 -6.17 -8.37 -3.78
N GLU A 9 -7.21 -8.17 -4.60
CA GLU A 9 -8.55 -7.79 -4.14
C GLU A 9 -9.15 -8.81 -3.15
N GLY A 10 -9.01 -10.10 -3.43
CA GLY A 10 -9.53 -11.16 -2.55
C GLY A 10 -8.83 -11.25 -1.18
N LEU A 11 -7.51 -11.08 -1.15
CA LEU A 11 -6.74 -11.12 0.10
C LEU A 11 -7.02 -9.94 1.01
N ILE A 12 -7.21 -8.78 0.39
CA ILE A 12 -7.49 -7.55 1.08
C ILE A 12 -8.81 -7.60 1.86
N HIS A 13 -9.82 -8.33 1.37
CA HIS A 13 -11.10 -8.49 2.08
C HIS A 13 -11.01 -9.39 3.32
N GLU A 14 -10.01 -10.26 3.40
CA GLU A 14 -9.84 -11.22 4.50
C GLU A 14 -8.86 -10.74 5.57
N LEU A 15 -8.01 -9.78 5.23
CA LEU A 15 -7.01 -9.21 6.13
C LEU A 15 -7.56 -7.92 6.71
N ASP A 16 -7.97 -7.97 7.98
CA ASP A 16 -8.28 -6.77 8.75
C ASP A 16 -6.95 -6.09 9.17
N PRO A 17 -6.52 -4.99 8.52
CA PRO A 17 -5.20 -4.42 8.73
C PRO A 17 -5.04 -3.83 10.14
N GLU A 18 -6.14 -3.59 10.84
CA GLU A 18 -6.16 -3.06 12.20
C GLU A 18 -5.61 -4.06 13.23
N GLN A 19 -5.59 -5.37 12.94
CA GLN A 19 -5.01 -6.38 13.83
C GLN A 19 -3.49 -6.55 13.68
N LEU A 20 -2.85 -5.85 12.74
CA LEU A 20 -1.44 -6.02 12.37
C LEU A 20 -0.47 -5.16 13.20
N GLN A 21 -0.90 -4.62 14.34
CA GLN A 21 -0.35 -3.35 14.80
C GLN A 21 0.96 -3.37 15.62
N ASP A 22 1.40 -4.45 16.26
CA ASP A 22 2.33 -4.27 17.41
C ASP A 22 3.63 -5.11 17.51
N ASP A 23 4.10 -5.83 16.50
CA ASP A 23 5.41 -6.52 16.62
C ASP A 23 6.15 -6.67 15.28
N VAL A 24 7.47 -6.46 15.26
CA VAL A 24 8.34 -6.80 14.10
C VAL A 24 8.21 -8.29 13.77
N SER A 25 8.02 -9.12 14.80
CA SER A 25 7.66 -10.53 14.66
C SER A 25 6.30 -10.70 13.95
N TYR A 26 5.31 -9.88 14.28
CA TYR A 26 3.98 -9.87 13.64
C TYR A 26 4.03 -9.39 12.20
N MET A 27 4.82 -8.37 11.86
CA MET A 27 4.96 -7.92 10.47
C MET A 27 5.55 -9.01 9.57
N SER A 28 6.50 -9.80 10.10
CA SER A 28 7.05 -10.96 9.39
C SER A 28 6.02 -12.09 9.24
N ALA A 29 5.19 -12.32 10.27
CA ALA A 29 4.13 -13.31 10.25
C ALA A 29 3.00 -12.91 9.29
N ALA A 30 2.61 -11.63 9.31
CA ALA A 30 1.61 -11.03 8.43
C ALA A 30 2.05 -11.11 6.98
N ARG A 31 3.30 -10.72 6.68
CA ARG A 31 3.89 -10.87 5.35
C ARG A 31 3.80 -12.31 4.88
N LYS A 32 4.23 -13.25 5.71
CA LYS A 32 4.20 -14.67 5.37
C LYS A 32 2.78 -15.17 5.13
N ALA A 33 1.80 -14.72 5.92
CA ALA A 33 0.39 -15.07 5.75
C ALA A 33 -0.17 -14.52 4.43
N VAL A 34 0.13 -13.26 4.09
CA VAL A 34 -0.28 -12.66 2.81
C VAL A 34 0.38 -13.36 1.63
N GLU A 35 1.69 -13.60 1.69
CA GLU A 35 2.44 -14.30 0.64
C GLU A 35 1.91 -15.72 0.41
N GLN A 36 1.64 -16.47 1.49
CA GLN A 36 1.09 -17.82 1.39
C GLN A 36 -0.31 -17.81 0.77
N ALA A 37 -1.19 -16.95 1.26
CA ALA A 37 -2.56 -16.85 0.79
C ALA A 37 -2.63 -16.31 -0.67
N ALA A 38 -1.63 -15.51 -1.10
CA ALA A 38 -1.44 -15.11 -2.48
C ALA A 38 -0.92 -16.24 -3.36
N GLU A 39 0.08 -17.00 -2.91
CA GLU A 39 0.63 -18.14 -3.67
C GLU A 39 -0.45 -19.19 -3.93
N GLU A 40 -1.27 -19.52 -2.92
CA GLU A 40 -2.39 -20.46 -3.02
C GLU A 40 -3.41 -20.03 -4.09
N ARG A 41 -3.87 -18.77 -4.04
CA ARG A 41 -4.83 -18.24 -5.03
C ARG A 41 -4.24 -18.08 -6.43
N LEU A 42 -2.95 -17.79 -6.53
CA LEU A 42 -2.23 -17.75 -7.80
C LEU A 42 -2.05 -19.16 -8.39
N ALA A 43 -2.02 -20.21 -7.54
CA ALA A 43 -1.96 -21.61 -7.97
C ALA A 43 -3.33 -22.11 -8.46
N ASP A 44 -4.43 -21.61 -7.89
CA ASP A 44 -5.80 -21.95 -8.29
C ASP A 44 -6.28 -21.21 -9.56
N GLY A 45 -5.50 -20.25 -10.07
CA GLY A 45 -5.79 -19.55 -11.31
C GLY A 45 -5.52 -20.40 -12.57
N ASP A 46 -6.34 -20.23 -13.60
CA ASP A 46 -6.28 -20.92 -14.92
C ASP A 46 -4.96 -20.74 -15.74
N GLY A 47 -3.95 -20.07 -15.18
CA GLY A 47 -2.70 -19.75 -15.88
C GLY A 47 -1.53 -20.64 -15.45
N ALA A 48 -0.73 -21.08 -16.42
CA ALA A 48 0.50 -21.86 -16.23
C ALA A 48 1.67 -21.05 -15.62
N LEU A 49 1.45 -20.39 -14.47
CA LEU A 49 2.51 -19.74 -13.71
C LEU A 49 3.40 -20.81 -13.07
N SER A 50 4.71 -20.72 -13.27
CA SER A 50 5.67 -21.50 -12.50
C SER A 50 5.61 -21.11 -11.02
N ARG A 51 6.04 -22.01 -10.13
CA ARG A 51 6.11 -21.70 -8.69
C ARG A 51 6.97 -20.47 -8.41
N GLN A 52 8.04 -20.27 -9.17
CA GLN A 52 8.92 -19.11 -9.02
C GLN A 52 8.21 -17.79 -9.39
N GLU A 53 7.38 -17.79 -10.43
CA GLU A 53 6.57 -16.63 -10.80
C GLU A 53 5.49 -16.35 -9.76
N ARG A 54 4.85 -17.39 -9.20
CA ARG A 54 3.86 -17.21 -8.12
C ARG A 54 4.48 -16.62 -6.87
N LEU A 55 5.64 -17.12 -6.43
CA LEU A 55 6.36 -16.57 -5.27
C LEU A 55 6.76 -15.11 -5.48
N ARG A 56 7.20 -14.74 -6.69
CA ARG A 56 7.51 -13.35 -7.03
C ARG A 56 6.25 -12.48 -6.94
N LEU A 57 5.16 -12.89 -7.59
CA LEU A 57 3.90 -12.15 -7.58
C LEU A 57 3.28 -12.07 -6.18
N ALA A 58 3.38 -13.13 -5.38
CA ALA A 58 2.92 -13.14 -4.00
C ALA A 58 3.67 -12.14 -3.13
N SER A 59 5.00 -12.03 -3.29
CA SER A 59 5.79 -11.03 -2.57
C SER A 59 5.47 -9.60 -3.03
N GLU A 60 5.24 -9.39 -4.33
CA GLU A 60 4.75 -8.09 -4.83
C GLU A 60 3.37 -7.72 -4.26
N ILE A 61 2.45 -8.68 -4.18
CA ILE A 61 1.13 -8.49 -3.56
C ILE A 61 1.27 -8.19 -2.06
N ALA A 62 2.16 -8.88 -1.36
CA ALA A 62 2.41 -8.62 0.06
C ALA A 62 3.04 -7.25 0.30
N ASP A 63 3.95 -6.81 -0.57
CA ASP A 63 4.48 -5.44 -0.55
C ASP A 63 3.37 -4.42 -0.81
N GLU A 64 2.45 -4.67 -1.74
CA GLU A 64 1.30 -3.79 -1.99
C GLU A 64 0.34 -3.72 -0.79
N ILE A 65 0.06 -4.84 -0.12
CA ILE A 65 -0.87 -4.90 1.02
C ILE A 65 -0.24 -4.34 2.30
N LEU A 66 1.02 -4.64 2.56
CA LEU A 66 1.70 -4.29 3.81
C LEU A 66 2.51 -3.00 3.71
N GLY A 67 2.89 -2.57 2.52
CA GLY A 67 3.60 -1.33 2.25
C GLY A 67 2.69 -0.11 2.23
N LEU A 68 2.99 0.83 1.32
CA LEU A 68 2.28 2.10 1.15
C LEU A 68 1.16 2.02 0.09
N GLY A 69 0.81 0.80 -0.32
CA GLY A 69 -0.27 0.54 -1.26
C GLY A 69 -0.03 1.21 -2.63
N PRO A 70 -1.06 1.85 -3.22
CA PRO A 70 -0.97 2.43 -4.56
C PRO A 70 0.05 3.59 -4.67
N LEU A 71 0.54 4.12 -3.55
CA LEU A 71 1.54 5.20 -3.55
C LEU A 71 2.95 4.68 -3.79
N GLU A 72 3.21 3.41 -3.51
CA GLU A 72 4.58 2.88 -3.49
C GLU A 72 5.33 3.02 -4.83
N PRO A 73 4.71 2.76 -6.00
CA PRO A 73 5.36 3.02 -7.29
C PRO A 73 5.63 4.51 -7.54
N LEU A 74 4.77 5.39 -7.04
CA LEU A 74 4.92 6.84 -7.19
C LEU A 74 6.05 7.38 -6.32
N LEU A 75 6.13 6.93 -5.07
CA LEU A 75 7.16 7.34 -4.11
C LEU A 75 8.55 6.80 -4.45
N ARG A 76 8.65 5.67 -5.16
CA ARG A 76 9.92 5.12 -5.64
C ARG A 76 10.44 5.81 -6.90
N ASP A 77 9.59 6.54 -7.62
CA ASP A 77 9.96 7.21 -8.86
C ASP A 77 10.60 8.57 -8.55
N PRO A 78 11.91 8.76 -8.78
CA PRO A 78 12.60 10.01 -8.46
C PRO A 78 12.17 11.19 -9.36
N THR A 79 11.41 10.94 -10.42
CA THR A 79 10.82 11.99 -11.27
C THR A 79 9.52 12.55 -10.70
N VAL A 80 8.91 11.86 -9.72
CA VAL A 80 7.71 12.31 -9.03
C VAL A 80 8.09 13.27 -7.91
N THR A 81 7.55 14.48 -7.95
CA THR A 81 7.87 15.57 -7.01
C THR A 81 6.81 15.74 -5.94
N GLU A 82 5.55 15.39 -6.24
CA GLU A 82 4.42 15.52 -5.34
C GLU A 82 3.42 14.38 -5.56
N VAL A 83 2.75 13.95 -4.49
CA VAL A 83 1.67 12.96 -4.52
C VAL A 83 0.51 13.50 -3.68
N MET A 84 -0.67 13.56 -4.27
CA MET A 84 -1.89 14.09 -3.65
C MET A 84 -2.97 13.01 -3.64
N VAL A 85 -3.60 12.82 -2.49
CA VAL A 85 -4.72 11.88 -2.31
C VAL A 85 -5.91 12.69 -1.85
N ASN A 86 -6.83 12.98 -2.76
CA ASN A 86 -8.06 13.72 -2.42
C ASN A 86 -9.14 12.78 -1.87
N LYS A 87 -9.17 11.55 -2.41
CA LYS A 87 -10.07 10.45 -2.03
C LYS A 87 -9.39 9.11 -2.31
N TRP A 88 -9.97 8.04 -1.81
CA TRP A 88 -9.47 6.69 -2.07
C TRP A 88 -9.31 6.37 -3.57
N ASP A 89 -10.18 6.88 -4.44
CA ASP A 89 -10.15 6.69 -5.91
C ASP A 89 -9.62 7.90 -6.70
N GLU A 90 -9.09 8.89 -5.98
CA GLU A 90 -8.66 10.16 -6.54
C GLU A 90 -7.23 10.50 -6.08
N ILE A 91 -6.27 9.87 -6.74
CA ILE A 91 -4.83 10.06 -6.53
C ILE A 91 -4.25 10.84 -7.73
N TYR A 92 -3.49 11.88 -7.43
CA TYR A 92 -2.69 12.63 -8.40
C TYR A 92 -1.22 12.61 -8.01
N PHE A 93 -0.36 12.82 -9.00
CA PHE A 93 1.06 13.02 -8.79
C PHE A 93 1.61 14.06 -9.77
N GLU A 94 2.62 14.80 -9.35
CA GLU A 94 3.36 15.72 -10.21
C GLU A 94 4.61 15.03 -10.74
N ARG A 95 4.86 15.15 -12.04
CA ARG A 95 6.12 14.78 -12.70
C ARG A 95 6.53 15.91 -13.64
N ASP A 96 7.78 16.35 -13.54
CA ASP A 96 8.33 17.41 -14.40
C ASP A 96 7.45 18.69 -14.43
N GLY A 97 6.82 19.05 -13.30
CA GLY A 97 5.90 20.18 -13.20
C GLY A 97 4.51 19.98 -13.81
N VAL A 98 4.18 18.77 -14.23
CA VAL A 98 2.88 18.42 -14.82
C VAL A 98 2.11 17.50 -13.89
N LEU A 99 0.84 17.84 -13.66
CA LEU A 99 -0.07 17.05 -12.84
C LEU A 99 -0.64 15.87 -13.65
N HIS A 100 -0.55 14.67 -13.09
CA HIS A 100 -1.07 13.43 -13.67
C HIS A 100 -2.05 12.76 -12.71
N ARG A 101 -3.10 12.13 -13.24
CA ARG A 101 -3.98 11.25 -12.47
C ARG A 101 -3.38 9.85 -12.43
N SER A 102 -3.29 9.25 -11.23
CA SER A 102 -2.85 7.87 -11.09
C SER A 102 -3.87 6.91 -11.71
N PRO A 103 -3.43 5.84 -12.40
CA PRO A 103 -4.32 4.76 -12.83
C PRO A 103 -4.70 3.81 -11.69
N THR A 104 -4.06 3.96 -10.51
CA THR A 104 -4.33 3.16 -9.32
C THR A 104 -5.12 3.96 -8.29
N ALA A 105 -5.80 3.24 -7.43
CA ALA A 105 -6.62 3.76 -6.33
C ALA A 105 -6.32 2.97 -5.05
N PHE A 106 -6.65 3.55 -3.91
CA PHE A 106 -6.84 2.79 -2.68
C PHE A 106 -8.11 1.93 -2.80
N ARG A 107 -8.44 1.20 -1.74
CA ARG A 107 -9.66 0.38 -1.71
C ARG A 107 -10.86 1.20 -1.27
N ASP A 108 -10.66 1.95 -0.19
CA ASP A 108 -11.65 2.71 0.54
C ASP A 108 -10.93 3.77 1.39
N ASP A 109 -11.71 4.64 2.03
CA ASP A 109 -11.16 5.70 2.89
C ASP A 109 -10.40 5.13 4.10
N ALA A 110 -10.83 3.98 4.61
CA ALA A 110 -10.13 3.29 5.71
C ALA A 110 -8.71 2.86 5.30
N HIS A 111 -8.52 2.41 4.06
CA HIS A 111 -7.20 2.10 3.52
C HIS A 111 -6.32 3.37 3.45
N VAL A 112 -6.88 4.51 3.02
CA VAL A 112 -6.16 5.79 3.01
C VAL A 112 -5.66 6.15 4.41
N LEU A 113 -6.55 6.13 5.41
CA LEU A 113 -6.21 6.44 6.80
C LEU A 113 -5.12 5.51 7.35
N ASN A 114 -5.22 4.20 7.08
CA ASN A 114 -4.20 3.23 7.47
C ASN A 114 -2.83 3.55 6.86
N ILE A 115 -2.77 3.99 5.60
CA ILE A 115 -1.52 4.38 4.95
C ILE A 115 -0.98 5.71 5.53
N ILE A 116 -1.84 6.70 5.81
CA ILE A 116 -1.44 7.94 6.50
C ILE A 116 -0.81 7.61 7.85
N ASP A 117 -1.44 6.76 8.66
CA ASP A 117 -0.88 6.33 9.94
C ASP A 117 0.48 5.65 9.78
N LYS A 118 0.63 4.74 8.81
CA LYS A 118 1.94 4.11 8.52
C LYS A 118 3.01 5.14 8.19
N ILE A 119 2.67 6.17 7.41
CA ILE A 119 3.57 7.26 7.02
C ILE A 119 3.94 8.14 8.23
N LEU A 120 3.01 8.37 9.15
CA LEU A 120 3.22 9.22 10.34
C LEU A 120 3.89 8.47 11.52
N ARG A 121 3.89 7.14 11.54
CA ARG A 121 4.53 6.32 12.60
C ARG A 121 5.97 6.72 12.91
N PRO A 122 6.89 6.90 11.93
CA PRO A 122 8.29 7.24 12.21
C PRO A 122 8.48 8.60 12.87
N VAL A 123 7.50 9.52 12.73
CA VAL A 123 7.56 10.88 13.27
C VAL A 123 6.77 11.04 14.56
N SER A 124 6.28 9.94 15.14
CA SER A 124 5.48 9.90 16.38
C SER A 124 4.29 10.85 16.37
N ARG A 125 3.65 11.03 15.20
CA ARG A 125 2.39 11.77 15.03
C ARG A 125 1.25 10.82 14.73
N ARG A 126 0.03 11.28 14.99
CA ARG A 126 -1.23 10.57 14.72
C ARG A 126 -2.23 11.52 14.10
N LEU A 127 -3.05 11.00 13.19
CA LEU A 127 -4.22 11.66 12.67
C LEU A 127 -5.43 10.99 13.32
N ASP A 128 -6.20 11.73 14.11
CA ASP A 128 -7.41 11.21 14.76
C ASP A 128 -8.46 12.32 14.87
N ASP A 129 -9.66 11.97 15.33
CA ASP A 129 -10.79 12.91 15.46
C ASP A 129 -10.45 14.13 16.34
N SER A 130 -9.45 14.04 17.21
CA SER A 130 -9.00 15.16 18.05
C SER A 130 -7.97 16.06 17.36
N SER A 131 -7.28 15.54 16.35
CA SER A 131 -6.23 16.22 15.58
C SER A 131 -6.40 15.91 14.08
N PRO A 132 -7.33 16.59 13.38
CA PRO A 132 -7.70 16.28 12.01
C PRO A 132 -6.72 16.85 10.96
N MET A 133 -5.61 17.44 11.40
CA MET A 133 -4.58 17.99 10.50
C MET A 133 -3.18 17.76 11.08
N VAL A 134 -2.26 17.32 10.24
CA VAL A 134 -0.87 17.01 10.52
C VAL A 134 0.02 17.60 9.41
N ASP A 135 1.05 18.35 9.78
CA ASP A 135 2.22 18.65 8.93
C ASP A 135 3.43 17.97 9.56
N ALA A 136 4.11 17.13 8.77
CA ALA A 136 5.28 16.38 9.20
C ALA A 136 6.38 16.34 8.15
N ARG A 137 7.62 16.19 8.62
CA ARG A 137 8.79 15.88 7.80
C ARG A 137 9.24 14.47 8.08
N LEU A 138 9.29 13.63 7.04
CA LEU A 138 9.67 12.23 7.15
C LEU A 138 11.20 12.08 7.23
N PRO A 139 11.71 10.91 7.68
CA PRO A 139 13.16 10.67 7.80
C PRO A 139 13.94 10.78 6.49
N ASP A 140 13.29 10.55 5.34
CA ASP A 140 13.88 10.72 4.01
C ASP A 140 13.93 12.20 3.56
N GLY A 141 13.40 13.12 4.37
CA GLY A 141 13.36 14.55 4.12
C GLY A 141 12.10 15.04 3.40
N SER A 142 11.24 14.14 2.93
CA SER A 142 9.95 14.48 2.31
C SER A 142 8.98 15.13 3.32
N ARG A 143 7.92 15.75 2.82
CA ARG A 143 6.88 16.41 3.63
C ARG A 143 5.53 15.74 3.42
N VAL A 144 4.76 15.66 4.49
CA VAL A 144 3.40 15.11 4.49
C VAL A 144 2.47 16.13 5.11
N ASN A 145 1.34 16.33 4.44
CA ASN A 145 0.19 17.05 4.96
C ASN A 145 -1.03 16.15 4.85
N ALA A 146 -1.72 15.94 5.97
CA ALA A 146 -2.89 15.07 6.07
C ALA A 146 -3.86 15.63 7.11
#